data_AF-V9KIS6-F1
#
_entry.id   AF-V9KIS6-F1
#
_cell.length_a   1.000
_cell.length_b   1.000
_cell.length_c   1.000
_cell.angle_alpha   90.00
_cell.angle_beta   90.00
_cell.angle_gamma   90.00
#
_symmetry.space_group_name_H-M   'P 1'
#
loop_
_entity.id
_entity.type
_entity.pdbx_description
1 polymer ?
#
loop_
_entity_poly.entity_id
_entity_poly.type
_entity_poly.pdbx_seq_one_letter_code
_entity_poly.pdbx_strand_id
1 'polypeptide(L)'
;DALPIWMSLVRMKQEGREGKYMCRYIVHSMWEDLEQRGKVMGIDSIPLKDSMRIMTENFYAAIFGYDEGILSDDRVLAAALWRNLFNRQCEAPRELELMVEYVRKQIQYLDSLNGEDLLLTGEVKWRPLLEENPQSILKIALPTYNDEGL
;
A
#
# COMPACT_ATOMS: atom_id res chain seq x y z
N ASP A 1 -0.30 9.39 -1.99
CA ASP A 1 0.61 8.45 -2.66
C ASP A 1 0.03 7.05 -2.76
N ALA A 2 0.31 6.35 -3.86
CA ALA A 2 -0.31 5.06 -4.19
C ALA A 2 0.27 3.84 -3.44
N LEU A 3 1.43 4.00 -2.81
CA LEU A 3 2.27 2.88 -2.34
C LEU A 3 1.63 2.04 -1.21
N PRO A 4 1.11 2.62 -0.11
CA PRO A 4 0.44 1.82 0.93
C PRO A 4 -0.77 1.06 0.41
N ILE A 5 -1.52 1.70 -0.48
CA ILE A 5 -2.73 1.12 -1.09
C ILE A 5 -2.33 -0.05 -1.97
N TRP A 6 -1.33 0.11 -2.83
CA TRP A 6 -0.80 -0.98 -3.64
C TRP A 6 -0.37 -2.18 -2.78
N MET A 7 0.41 -1.96 -1.72
CA MET A 7 0.85 -3.04 -0.82
C MET A 7 -0.33 -3.78 -0.18
N SER A 8 -1.35 -3.05 0.28
CA SER A 8 -2.59 -3.65 0.81
C SER A 8 -3.34 -4.45 -0.26
N LEU A 9 -3.42 -3.94 -1.50
CA LEU A 9 -4.07 -4.66 -2.60
C LEU A 9 -3.33 -5.95 -2.96
N VAL A 10 -2.00 -5.93 -3.00
CA VAL A 10 -1.18 -7.13 -3.26
C VAL A 10 -1.47 -8.21 -2.22
N ARG A 11 -1.52 -7.84 -0.94
CA ARG A 11 -1.83 -8.78 0.13
C ARG A 11 -3.27 -9.29 0.06
N MET A 12 -4.25 -8.40 -0.09
CA MET A 12 -5.68 -8.75 -0.12
C MET A 12 -6.04 -9.65 -1.29
N LYS A 13 -5.42 -9.48 -2.47
CA LYS A 13 -5.69 -10.32 -3.65
C LYS A 13 -5.43 -11.82 -3.42
N GLN A 14 -4.62 -12.17 -2.42
CA GLN A 14 -4.31 -13.56 -2.08
C GLN A 14 -5.49 -14.27 -1.39
N GLU A 15 -6.44 -13.52 -0.81
CA GLU A 15 -7.61 -14.05 -0.08
C GLU A 15 -8.78 -14.44 -1.00
N GLY A 16 -8.49 -14.88 -2.21
CA GLY A 16 -9.49 -15.42 -3.14
C GLY A 16 -10.59 -14.42 -3.51
N ARG A 17 -11.85 -14.82 -3.30
CA ARG A 17 -13.03 -14.03 -3.73
C ARG A 17 -13.24 -12.82 -2.82
N GLU A 18 -13.21 -13.01 -1.51
CA GLU A 18 -13.41 -11.95 -0.51
C GLU A 18 -12.31 -10.89 -0.63
N GLY A 19 -11.06 -11.32 -0.81
CA GLY A 19 -9.94 -10.44 -1.11
C GLY A 19 -10.16 -9.54 -2.32
N LYS A 20 -10.71 -10.07 -3.42
CA LYS A 20 -11.05 -9.29 -4.62
C LYS A 20 -12.18 -8.30 -4.38
N TYR A 21 -13.16 -8.63 -3.54
CA TYR A 21 -14.19 -7.68 -3.13
C TYR A 21 -13.60 -6.56 -2.28
N MET A 22 -12.76 -6.91 -1.30
CA MET A 22 -12.06 -5.94 -0.46
C MET A 22 -11.18 -5.00 -1.30
N CYS A 23 -10.44 -5.51 -2.27
CA CYS A 23 -9.64 -4.68 -3.19
C CYS A 23 -10.49 -3.64 -3.94
N ARG A 24 -11.68 -4.05 -4.42
CA ARG A 24 -12.60 -3.13 -5.10
C ARG A 24 -13.12 -2.07 -4.14
N TYR A 25 -13.46 -2.47 -2.92
CA TYR A 25 -13.91 -1.56 -1.88
C TYR A 25 -12.82 -0.54 -1.51
N ILE A 26 -11.59 -0.97 -1.24
CA ILE A 26 -10.45 -0.09 -0.92
C ILE A 26 -10.26 0.98 -2.02
N VAL A 27 -10.23 0.58 -3.28
CA VAL A 27 -10.03 1.52 -4.40
C VAL A 27 -11.22 2.47 -4.53
N HIS A 28 -12.45 1.96 -4.36
CA HIS A 28 -13.65 2.79 -4.39
C HIS A 28 -13.65 3.84 -3.29
N SER A 29 -13.46 3.42 -2.03
CA SER A 29 -13.40 4.31 -0.87
C SER A 29 -12.28 5.34 -0.97
N MET A 30 -11.13 4.98 -1.54
CA MET A 30 -10.05 5.93 -1.81
C MET A 30 -10.51 7.05 -2.76
N TRP A 31 -11.18 6.71 -3.86
CA TRP A 31 -11.65 7.70 -4.82
C TRP A 31 -12.78 8.56 -4.27
N GLU A 32 -13.71 7.97 -3.51
CA GLU A 32 -14.77 8.72 -2.84
C GLU A 32 -14.21 9.74 -1.84
N ASP A 33 -13.24 9.33 -1.01
CA ASP A 33 -12.59 10.23 -0.05
C ASP A 33 -11.87 11.39 -0.77
N LEU A 34 -11.19 11.10 -1.87
CA LEU A 34 -10.51 12.11 -2.66
C LEU A 34 -11.50 13.11 -3.29
N GLU A 35 -12.62 12.62 -3.83
CA GLU A 35 -13.68 13.48 -4.38
C GLU A 35 -14.32 14.35 -3.30
N GLN A 36 -14.61 13.77 -2.13
CA GLN A 36 -15.15 14.47 -0.97
C GLN A 36 -14.23 15.61 -0.51
N ARG A 37 -12.92 15.33 -0.38
CA ARG A 37 -11.93 16.36 -0.01
C ARG A 37 -11.87 17.50 -1.03
N GLY A 38 -11.93 17.18 -2.32
CA GLY A 38 -11.98 18.20 -3.37
C GLY A 38 -13.20 19.13 -3.24
N LYS A 39 -14.38 18.57 -2.95
CA LYS A 39 -15.61 19.34 -2.71
C LYS A 39 -15.48 20.23 -1.47
N VAL A 40 -14.94 19.70 -0.37
CA VAL A 40 -14.72 20.45 0.89
C VAL A 40 -13.75 21.62 0.69
N MET A 41 -12.73 21.44 -0.16
CA MET A 41 -11.79 22.51 -0.53
C MET A 41 -12.38 23.56 -1.48
N GLY A 42 -13.65 23.42 -1.90
CA GLY A 42 -14.31 24.36 -2.80
C GLY A 42 -13.85 24.26 -4.25
N ILE A 43 -13.28 23.12 -4.67
CA ILE A 43 -12.90 22.89 -6.06
C ILE A 43 -14.16 22.66 -6.90
N ASP A 44 -14.31 23.44 -7.96
CA ASP A 44 -15.42 23.28 -8.90
C ASP A 44 -15.46 21.88 -9.50
N SER A 45 -16.67 21.41 -9.83
CA SER A 45 -16.91 20.03 -10.29
C SER A 45 -16.17 19.65 -11.57
N ILE A 46 -15.98 20.59 -12.50
CA ILE A 46 -15.30 20.36 -13.78
C ILE A 46 -13.78 20.17 -13.56
N PRO A 47 -13.04 21.13 -12.96
CA PRO A 47 -11.63 20.93 -12.62
C PRO A 47 -11.37 19.72 -11.71
N LEU A 48 -12.28 19.43 -10.79
CA LEU A 48 -12.19 18.27 -9.92
C LEU A 48 -12.21 16.97 -10.73
N LYS A 49 -13.14 16.84 -11.67
CA LYS A 49 -13.25 15.67 -12.53
C LYS A 49 -12.01 15.46 -13.42
N ASP A 50 -11.46 16.53 -13.97
CA ASP A 50 -10.24 16.46 -14.78
C ASP A 50 -9.03 16.04 -13.93
N SER A 51 -8.92 16.59 -12.72
CA SER A 51 -7.87 16.21 -11.75
C SER A 51 -7.99 14.74 -11.35
N MET A 52 -9.20 14.25 -11.07
CA MET A 52 -9.46 12.85 -10.75
C MET A 52 -9.02 11.90 -11.86
N ARG A 53 -9.26 12.26 -13.13
CA ARG A 53 -8.80 11.46 -14.27
C ARG A 53 -7.27 11.35 -14.29
N ILE A 54 -6.56 12.46 -14.15
CA ILE A 54 -5.08 12.47 -14.12
C ILE A 54 -4.56 11.66 -12.93
N MET A 55 -5.17 11.82 -11.75
CA MET A 55 -4.79 11.05 -10.56
C MET A 55 -5.02 9.55 -10.74
N THR A 56 -6.08 9.16 -11.45
CA THR A 56 -6.37 7.76 -11.77
C THR A 56 -5.30 7.16 -12.69
N GLU A 57 -4.91 7.88 -13.73
CA GLU A 57 -3.82 7.48 -14.64
C GLU A 57 -2.50 7.32 -13.87
N ASN A 58 -2.15 8.28 -13.03
CA ASN A 58 -0.94 8.23 -12.20
C ASN A 58 -0.97 7.08 -11.19
N PHE A 59 -2.13 6.81 -10.58
CA PHE A 59 -2.31 5.72 -9.63
C PHE A 59 -2.07 4.36 -10.29
N TYR A 60 -2.65 4.11 -11.46
CA TYR A 60 -2.43 2.86 -12.18
C TYR A 60 -1.01 2.73 -12.74
N ALA A 61 -0.42 3.82 -13.25
CA ALA A 61 0.97 3.81 -13.66
C ALA A 61 1.92 3.45 -12.50
N ALA A 62 1.64 3.97 -11.30
CA ALA A 62 2.37 3.61 -10.09
C ALA A 62 2.22 2.13 -9.74
N ILE A 63 1.00 1.60 -9.73
CA ILE A 63 0.73 0.17 -9.47
C ILE A 63 1.51 -0.71 -10.43
N PHE A 64 1.43 -0.45 -11.74
CA PHE A 64 2.16 -1.26 -12.73
C PHE A 64 3.67 -1.22 -12.51
N GLY A 65 4.21 -0.04 -12.21
CA GLY A 65 5.64 0.10 -11.92
C GLY A 65 6.06 -0.65 -10.65
N TYR A 66 5.23 -0.66 -9.60
CA TYR A 66 5.52 -1.38 -8.36
C TYR A 66 5.40 -2.90 -8.54
N ASP A 67 4.38 -3.38 -9.26
CA ASP A 67 4.22 -4.79 -9.61
C ASP A 67 5.43 -5.30 -10.43
N GLU A 68 5.88 -4.53 -11.44
CA GLU A 68 7.08 -4.87 -12.21
C GLU A 68 8.34 -4.87 -11.32
N GLY A 69 8.50 -3.85 -10.49
CA GLY A 69 9.66 -3.70 -9.61
C GLY A 69 9.78 -4.82 -8.57
N ILE A 70 8.68 -5.21 -7.93
CA ILE A 70 8.72 -6.23 -6.87
C ILE A 70 9.05 -7.62 -7.45
N LEU A 71 8.56 -7.92 -8.66
CA LEU A 71 8.73 -9.19 -9.36
C LEU A 71 10.08 -9.33 -10.08
N SER A 72 10.80 -8.23 -10.29
CA SER A 72 12.09 -8.20 -10.99
C SER A 72 13.26 -8.00 -10.04
N ASP A 73 13.90 -6.83 -10.08
CA ASP A 73 15.07 -6.49 -9.28
C ASP A 73 14.97 -5.08 -8.66
N ASP A 74 15.91 -4.80 -7.76
CA ASP A 74 15.93 -3.57 -6.97
C ASP A 74 16.13 -2.31 -7.81
N ARG A 75 16.74 -2.41 -9.00
CA ARG A 75 16.92 -1.26 -9.88
C ARG A 75 15.59 -0.87 -10.52
N VAL A 76 14.80 -1.86 -10.92
CA VAL A 76 13.45 -1.61 -11.47
C VAL A 76 12.54 -1.05 -10.39
N LEU A 77 12.56 -1.64 -9.18
CA LEU A 77 11.80 -1.13 -8.04
C LEU A 77 12.23 0.28 -7.64
N ALA A 78 13.54 0.55 -7.55
CA ALA A 78 14.07 1.89 -7.31
C ALA A 78 13.59 2.88 -8.37
N ALA A 79 13.63 2.51 -9.65
CA ALA A 79 13.17 3.38 -10.72
C ALA A 79 11.66 3.67 -10.63
N ALA A 80 10.85 2.67 -10.24
CA ALA A 80 9.42 2.84 -10.02
C ALA A 80 9.12 3.77 -8.83
N LEU A 81 9.82 3.60 -7.71
CA LEU A 81 9.71 4.47 -6.53
C LEU A 81 10.17 5.90 -6.85
N TRP A 82 11.29 6.05 -7.55
CA TRP A 82 11.78 7.36 -7.96
C TRP A 82 10.76 8.12 -8.83
N ARG A 83 10.15 7.44 -9.80
CA ARG A 83 9.14 8.05 -10.68
C ARG A 83 7.86 8.42 -9.95
N ASN A 84 7.36 7.53 -9.10
CA ASN A 84 5.97 7.60 -8.60
C ASN A 84 5.85 8.10 -7.15
N LEU A 85 6.79 7.74 -6.28
CA LEU A 85 6.80 8.19 -4.88
C LEU A 85 7.54 9.52 -4.74
N PHE A 86 8.74 9.60 -5.32
CA PHE A 86 9.56 10.82 -5.26
C PHE A 86 9.23 11.82 -6.37
N ASN A 87 8.27 11.51 -7.25
CA ASN A 87 7.91 12.36 -8.39
C ASN A 87 9.13 12.84 -9.22
N ARG A 88 10.11 11.95 -9.41
CA ARG A 88 11.39 12.20 -10.10
C ARG A 88 12.28 13.23 -9.40
N GLN A 89 12.01 13.53 -8.14
CA GLN A 89 12.71 14.50 -7.31
C GLN A 89 13.31 13.75 -6.10
N CYS A 90 14.49 13.18 -6.31
CA CYS A 90 15.28 12.57 -5.23
C CYS A 90 16.75 12.66 -5.63
N GLU A 91 17.47 13.55 -4.96
CA GLU A 91 18.89 13.81 -5.18
C GLU A 91 19.79 12.99 -4.25
N ALA A 92 19.19 12.27 -3.29
CA ALA A 92 19.88 11.45 -2.31
C ALA A 92 19.66 9.95 -2.60
N PRO A 93 20.57 9.26 -3.31
CA PRO A 93 20.42 7.84 -3.66
C PRO A 93 20.15 6.93 -2.46
N ARG A 94 20.64 7.31 -1.28
CA ARG A 94 20.44 6.59 -0.02
C ARG A 94 19.00 6.54 0.44
N GLU A 95 18.21 7.59 0.19
CA GLU A 95 16.79 7.61 0.55
C GLU A 95 16.00 6.66 -0.34
N LEU A 96 16.37 6.59 -1.63
CA LEU A 96 15.76 5.67 -2.57
C LEU A 96 16.09 4.21 -2.23
N GLU A 97 17.36 3.93 -1.92
CA GLU A 97 17.81 2.61 -1.46
C GLU A 97 17.07 2.16 -0.20
N LEU A 98 16.97 3.03 0.82
CA LEU A 98 16.23 2.75 2.04
C LEU A 98 14.75 2.43 1.75
N MET A 99 14.15 3.11 0.77
CA MET A 99 12.76 2.87 0.40
C MET A 99 12.57 1.54 -0.33
N VAL A 100 13.53 1.13 -1.16
CA VAL A 100 13.52 -0.21 -1.78
C VAL A 100 13.57 -1.28 -0.71
N GLU A 101 14.49 -1.18 0.24
CA GLU A 101 14.61 -2.11 1.37
C GLU A 101 13.31 -2.17 2.18
N TYR A 102 12.76 -1.00 2.51
CA TYR A 102 11.50 -0.89 3.23
C TYR A 102 10.34 -1.58 2.51
N VAL A 103 10.16 -1.32 1.22
CA VAL A 103 9.06 -1.90 0.44
C VAL A 103 9.17 -3.43 0.40
N ARG A 104 10.37 -3.97 0.19
CA ARG A 104 10.56 -5.44 0.21
C ARG A 104 10.25 -6.03 1.58
N LYS A 105 10.80 -5.45 2.63
CA LYS A 105 10.55 -5.86 4.03
C LYS A 105 9.06 -5.78 4.37
N GLN A 106 8.38 -4.74 3.91
CA GLN A 106 6.98 -4.52 4.19
C GLN A 106 6.09 -5.52 3.45
N ILE A 107 6.34 -5.79 2.16
CA ILE A 107 5.62 -6.83 1.42
C ILE A 107 5.79 -8.19 2.09
N GLN A 108 7.03 -8.57 2.42
CA GLN A 108 7.29 -9.83 3.12
C GLN A 108 6.55 -9.92 4.47
N TYR A 109 6.50 -8.82 5.21
CA TYR A 109 5.76 -8.76 6.46
C TYR A 109 4.24 -8.88 6.25
N LEU A 110 3.68 -8.15 5.27
CA LEU A 110 2.25 -8.22 4.97
C LEU A 110 1.85 -9.64 4.55
N ASP A 111 2.66 -10.31 3.74
CA ASP A 111 2.44 -11.71 3.33
C ASP A 111 2.40 -12.67 4.52
N SER A 112 3.06 -12.33 5.64
CA SER A 112 3.04 -13.14 6.86
C SER A 112 1.79 -12.96 7.74
N LEU A 113 0.96 -11.95 7.46
CA LEU A 113 -0.24 -11.66 8.24
C LEU A 113 -1.38 -12.63 7.91
N ASN A 114 -2.21 -12.92 8.91
CA ASN A 114 -3.43 -13.71 8.73
C ASN A 114 -4.44 -12.95 7.86
N GLY A 115 -4.90 -13.60 6.78
CA GLY A 115 -5.83 -13.01 5.82
C GLY A 115 -7.25 -12.84 6.33
N GLU A 116 -7.73 -13.78 7.13
CA GLU A 116 -9.06 -13.75 7.75
C GLU A 116 -9.16 -12.59 8.74
N ASP A 117 -8.15 -12.42 9.60
CA ASP A 117 -8.06 -11.29 10.52
C ASP A 117 -8.03 -9.95 9.77
N LEU A 118 -7.26 -9.88 8.68
CA LEU A 118 -7.19 -8.68 7.85
C LEU A 118 -8.51 -8.36 7.14
N LEU A 119 -9.22 -9.37 6.63
CA LEU A 119 -10.53 -9.19 6.01
C LEU A 119 -11.59 -8.76 7.03
N LEU A 120 -11.51 -9.30 8.25
CA LEU A 120 -12.46 -9.00 9.32
C LEU A 120 -12.25 -7.60 9.90
N THR A 121 -10.99 -7.23 10.17
CA THR A 121 -10.66 -5.98 10.87
C THR A 121 -10.36 -4.81 9.94
N GLY A 122 -9.85 -5.08 8.74
CA GLY A 122 -9.29 -4.06 7.85
C GLY A 122 -8.01 -3.40 8.38
N GLU A 123 -7.45 -3.86 9.51
CA GLU A 123 -6.31 -3.22 10.16
C GLU A 123 -4.98 -3.67 9.56
N VAL A 124 -4.39 -2.80 8.74
CA VAL A 124 -3.03 -3.02 8.22
C VAL A 124 -2.01 -2.40 9.16
N LYS A 125 -1.21 -3.25 9.82
CA LYS A 125 -0.06 -2.80 10.62
C LYS A 125 1.13 -2.57 9.69
N TRP A 126 1.85 -1.47 9.88
CA TRP A 126 3.04 -1.12 9.11
C TRP A 126 4.27 -1.22 9.99
N ARG A 127 5.36 -1.76 9.45
CA ARG A 127 6.65 -1.76 10.15
C ARG A 127 7.28 -0.38 10.04
N PRO A 128 8.12 0.03 11.01
CA PRO A 128 8.82 1.30 10.88
C PRO A 128 9.85 1.23 9.75
N LEU A 129 10.09 2.38 9.13
CA LEU A 129 11.04 2.57 8.04
C LEU A 129 12.45 2.13 8.46
N LEU A 130 12.90 2.64 9.60
CA LEU A 130 14.14 2.25 10.27
C LEU A 130 13.80 1.32 11.43
N GLU A 131 14.49 0.18 11.52
CA GLU A 131 14.40 -0.70 12.67
C GLU A 131 15.75 -0.82 13.35
N GLU A 132 15.77 -0.54 14.65
CA GLU A 132 16.98 -0.68 15.47
C GLU A 132 17.29 -2.15 15.81
N ASN A 133 16.31 -3.06 15.72
CA ASN A 133 16.49 -4.47 16.07
C ASN A 133 15.76 -5.44 15.11
N PRO A 134 16.47 -6.08 14.18
CA PRO A 134 15.89 -6.99 13.18
C PRO A 134 15.45 -8.35 13.74
N GLN A 135 15.58 -8.63 15.04
CA GLN A 135 15.22 -9.95 15.61
C GLN A 135 13.79 -10.04 16.20
N SER A 136 13.01 -8.95 16.20
CA SER A 136 11.58 -8.98 16.57
C SER A 136 10.71 -9.80 15.58
N ILE A 137 11.29 -10.19 14.45
CA ILE A 137 10.71 -10.82 13.26
C ILE A 137 9.96 -12.14 13.51
N LEU A 138 10.18 -12.84 14.62
CA LEU A 138 9.68 -14.23 14.81
C LEU A 138 8.53 -14.38 15.81
N LYS A 139 8.10 -13.33 16.50
CA LYS A 139 6.96 -13.45 17.42
C LYS A 139 5.66 -13.29 16.64
N ILE A 140 5.20 -14.39 16.05
CA ILE A 140 3.80 -14.57 15.70
C ILE A 140 3.01 -14.34 16.99
N ALA A 141 2.24 -13.25 17.05
CA ALA A 141 1.28 -13.05 18.12
C ALA A 141 0.25 -14.17 17.98
N LEU A 142 0.27 -15.12 18.92
CA LEU A 142 -0.77 -16.13 19.00
C LEU A 142 -2.12 -15.42 19.17
N PRO A 143 -3.18 -15.88 18.51
CA PRO A 143 -4.51 -15.34 18.73
C PRO A 143 -4.84 -15.49 20.22
N THR A 144 -5.16 -14.38 20.86
CA THR A 144 -5.80 -14.39 22.18
C THR A 144 -7.20 -14.94 21.96
N TYR A 145 -7.35 -16.27 21.99
CA TYR A 145 -8.66 -16.86 22.12
C TYR A 145 -9.12 -16.53 23.53
N ASN A 146 -10.13 -15.68 23.63
CA ASN A 146 -10.75 -15.38 24.90
C ASN A 146 -11.51 -16.64 25.31
N ASP A 147 -10.92 -17.47 26.18
CA ASP A 147 -11.54 -18.62 26.84
C ASP A 147 -12.59 -18.15 27.88
N GLU A 148 -13.49 -17.24 27.50
CA GLU A 148 -14.70 -16.94 28.25
C GLU A 148 -15.92 -17.25 27.39
N GLY A 149 -16.21 -18.54 27.30
CA GLY A 149 -17.37 -19.09 26.61
C GLY A 149 -17.65 -20.52 27.04
N LEU A 150 -17.91 -20.73 28.33
CA LEU A 150 -18.63 -21.88 28.88
C LEU A 150 -19.88 -21.39 29.60
#